data_AF-G7IIB1-F1
#
_entry.id   AF-G7IIB1-F1
#
_cell.length_a   1.000
_cell.length_b   1.000
_cell.length_c   1.000
_cell.angle_alpha   90.00
_cell.angle_beta   90.00
_cell.angle_gamma   90.00
#
_symmetry.space_group_name_H-M   'P 1'
#
loop_
_entity.id
_entity.type
_entity.pdbx_description
1 polymer ?
#
loop_
_entity_poly.entity_id
_entity_poly.type
_entity_poly.pdbx_seq_one_letter_code
_entity_poly.pdbx_strand_id
1 'polypeptide(L)'
;MLLGLHAQGRSRLRSPPPPPPPPAVQFDHFLLVLSWPPAFCKELYISSNRPCITPLPINFTLHGFWPSNNGNSQPRDCDKDEKKYPFDFNTVTKDVISRIDNLGFWGEQWILHGTCSVSMLDQFQYFSKALQIYI
;
A
#
# COMPACT_ATOMS: atom_id res chain seq x y z
N MET A 1 -14.25 -40.18 -62.49
CA MET A 1 -15.12 -40.07 -61.30
C MET A 1 -14.21 -39.65 -60.15
N LEU A 2 -14.23 -38.37 -59.78
CA LEU A 2 -13.30 -37.80 -58.78
C LEU A 2 -13.75 -38.15 -57.36
N LEU A 3 -12.84 -38.67 -56.54
CA LEU A 3 -13.03 -38.91 -55.10
C LEU A 3 -12.79 -37.60 -54.34
N GLY A 4 -13.82 -37.09 -53.67
CA GLY A 4 -13.74 -35.92 -52.79
C GLY A 4 -13.41 -36.32 -51.35
N LEU A 5 -12.34 -35.75 -50.79
CA LEU A 5 -12.03 -35.81 -49.35
C LEU A 5 -12.85 -34.75 -48.60
N HIS A 6 -13.72 -35.18 -47.67
CA HIS A 6 -14.34 -34.29 -46.68
C HIS A 6 -13.44 -34.20 -45.45
N ALA A 7 -12.85 -33.03 -45.20
CA ALA A 7 -12.21 -32.70 -43.93
C ALA A 7 -13.27 -32.18 -42.95
N GLN A 8 -13.52 -32.92 -41.86
CA GLN A 8 -14.37 -32.46 -40.77
C GLN A 8 -13.63 -31.41 -39.94
N GLY A 9 -14.12 -30.18 -39.98
CA GLY A 9 -13.63 -29.07 -39.16
C GLY A 9 -13.87 -29.36 -37.68
N ARG A 10 -12.79 -29.48 -36.91
CA ARG A 10 -12.83 -29.62 -35.45
C ARG A 10 -13.23 -28.27 -34.84
N SER A 11 -14.49 -28.15 -34.42
CA SER A 11 -14.97 -26.96 -33.69
C SER A 11 -14.13 -26.79 -32.42
N ARG A 12 -13.36 -25.71 -32.33
CA ARG A 12 -12.65 -25.36 -31.09
C ARG A 12 -13.71 -24.96 -30.07
N LEU A 13 -13.92 -25.80 -29.05
CA LEU A 13 -14.65 -25.40 -27.85
C LEU A 13 -13.96 -24.14 -27.30
N ARG A 14 -14.68 -23.03 -27.26
CA ARG A 14 -14.18 -21.80 -26.63
C ARG A 14 -13.99 -22.11 -25.14
N SER A 15 -12.79 -21.90 -24.64
CA SER A 15 -12.52 -21.97 -23.21
C SER A 15 -13.44 -20.98 -22.48
N PRO A 16 -13.98 -21.34 -21.29
CA PRO A 16 -14.75 -20.41 -20.49
C PRO A 16 -13.90 -19.17 -20.15
N PRO A 17 -14.53 -17.99 -20.04
CA PRO A 17 -13.81 -16.79 -19.63
C PRO A 17 -13.19 -17.00 -18.24
N PRO A 18 -12.01 -16.39 -17.98
CA PRO A 18 -11.42 -16.45 -16.65
C PRO A 18 -12.40 -15.86 -15.61
N PRO A 19 -12.37 -16.34 -14.37
CA PRO A 19 -13.18 -15.77 -13.31
C PRO A 19 -12.89 -14.26 -13.18
N PRO A 20 -13.89 -13.44 -12.83
CA PRO A 20 -13.67 -12.02 -12.59
C PRO A 20 -12.60 -11.87 -11.50
N PRO A 21 -11.70 -10.87 -11.62
CA PRO A 21 -10.74 -10.59 -10.57
C PRO A 21 -11.47 -10.35 -9.24
N PRO A 22 -10.85 -10.69 -8.09
CA PRO A 22 -11.41 -10.37 -6.79
C PRO A 22 -11.82 -8.90 -6.74
N PRO A 23 -12.90 -8.54 -6.01
CA PRO A 23 -13.26 -7.14 -5.83
C PRO A 23 -12.04 -6.38 -5.34
N ALA A 24 -11.62 -5.35 -6.08
CA ALA A 24 -10.59 -4.45 -5.59
C ALA A 24 -11.08 -3.89 -4.24
N VAL A 25 -10.20 -3.81 -3.25
CA VAL A 25 -10.51 -3.03 -2.04
C VAL A 25 -10.78 -1.61 -2.51
N GLN A 26 -11.99 -1.12 -2.23
CA GLN A 26 -12.43 0.20 -2.66
C GLN A 26 -12.14 1.21 -1.55
N PHE A 27 -11.56 2.33 -1.97
CA PHE A 27 -11.39 3.53 -1.16
C PHE A 27 -11.71 4.75 -2.04
N ASP A 28 -12.13 5.85 -1.42
CA ASP A 28 -12.57 7.04 -2.15
C ASP A 28 -11.41 8.02 -2.42
N HIS A 29 -10.50 8.18 -1.45
CA HIS A 29 -9.40 9.14 -1.51
C HIS A 29 -8.21 8.70 -0.66
N PHE A 30 -7.08 9.39 -0.81
CA PHE A 30 -5.94 9.24 0.10
C PHE A 30 -5.90 10.39 1.11
N LEU A 31 -5.57 10.08 2.36
CA LEU A 31 -5.18 11.06 3.36
C LEU A 31 -3.66 11.06 3.51
N LEU A 32 -3.03 12.22 3.32
CA LEU A 32 -1.65 12.44 3.75
C LEU A 32 -1.66 12.81 5.23
N VAL A 33 -1.13 11.93 6.08
CA VAL A 33 -1.13 12.09 7.53
C VAL A 33 0.24 12.56 7.98
N LEU A 34 0.25 13.65 8.74
CA LEU A 34 1.46 14.26 9.28
C LEU A 34 1.43 14.27 10.80
N SER A 35 2.58 14.03 11.42
CA SER A 35 2.77 14.09 12.87
C SER A 35 3.48 15.37 13.26
N TRP A 36 3.02 16.00 14.33
CA TRP A 36 3.75 17.09 15.00
C TRP A 36 4.66 16.50 16.10
N PRO A 37 5.99 16.48 15.93
CA PRO A 37 6.88 15.74 16.82
C PRO A 37 6.81 16.16 18.30
N PRO A 38 6.72 17.48 18.65
CA PRO A 38 6.57 17.89 20.04
C PRO A 38 5.29 17.36 20.72
N ALA A 39 4.14 17.38 20.03
CA ALA A 39 2.90 16.85 20.60
C ALA A 39 2.94 15.33 20.72
N PHE A 40 3.37 14.64 19.66
CA PHE A 40 3.53 13.19 19.70
C PHE A 40 4.44 12.75 20.84
N CYS A 41 5.56 13.45 21.02
CA CYS A 41 6.51 13.14 22.07
C CYS A 41 5.93 13.32 23.47
N LYS A 42 5.20 14.41 23.69
CA LYS A 42 4.51 14.67 24.95
C LYS A 42 3.52 13.55 25.28
N GLU A 43 2.72 13.12 24.31
CA GLU A 43 1.75 12.03 24.49
C GLU A 43 2.42 10.68 24.74
N LEU A 44 3.53 10.39 24.04
CA LEU A 44 4.30 9.16 24.25
C LEU A 44 4.88 9.09 25.68
N TYR A 45 5.36 10.22 26.18
CA TYR A 45 5.85 10.33 27.55
C TYR A 45 4.70 10.15 28.57
N ILE A 46 3.57 10.85 28.38
CA ILE A 46 2.41 10.77 29.29
C ILE A 46 1.81 9.36 29.33
N SER A 47 1.63 8.73 28.17
CA SER A 47 0.94 7.44 28.06
C SER A 47 1.81 6.24 28.44
N SER A 48 3.12 6.31 28.18
CA SER A 48 4.00 5.13 28.21
C SER A 48 5.31 5.35 28.98
N ASN A 49 5.53 6.53 29.57
CA ASN A 49 6.78 6.94 30.22
C ASN A 49 8.02 6.73 29.31
N ARG A 50 7.83 6.90 27.99
CA ARG A 50 8.90 6.74 26.99
C ARG A 50 9.36 8.12 26.52
N PRO A 51 10.60 8.53 26.83
CA PRO A 51 11.14 9.79 26.34
C PRO A 51 11.51 9.68 24.85
N CYS A 52 11.43 10.79 24.12
CA CYS A 52 11.95 10.86 22.76
C CYS A 52 13.41 11.26 22.73
N ILE A 53 14.07 10.93 21.62
CA ILE A 53 15.42 11.40 21.34
C ILE A 53 15.36 12.88 20.97
N THR A 54 16.19 13.69 21.62
CA THR A 54 16.33 15.13 21.36
C THR A 54 17.60 15.41 20.54
N PRO A 55 17.63 16.47 19.70
CA PRO A 55 16.57 17.45 19.50
C PRO A 55 15.41 16.92 18.65
N LEU A 56 14.18 17.36 18.96
CA LEU A 56 13.01 17.01 18.16
C LEU A 56 13.02 17.80 16.84
N PRO A 57 12.55 17.20 15.72
CA PRO A 57 12.28 17.96 14.51
C PRO A 57 11.24 19.06 14.78
N ILE A 58 11.45 20.23 14.18
CA ILE A 58 10.58 21.41 14.33
C ILE A 58 9.53 21.54 13.22
N ASN A 59 9.52 20.60 12.28
CA ASN A 59 8.55 20.53 11.19
C ASN A 59 7.64 19.31 11.40
N PHE A 60 6.46 19.35 10.78
CA PHE A 60 5.63 18.16 10.62
C PHE A 60 6.43 17.06 9.91
N THR A 61 6.32 15.82 10.40
CA THR A 61 6.91 14.64 9.76
C THR A 61 5.83 13.79 9.11
N LEU A 62 6.16 13.15 8.00
CA LEU A 62 5.24 12.21 7.37
C LEU A 62 4.94 11.05 8.33
N HIS A 63 3.66 10.79 8.58
CA HIS A 63 3.19 9.67 9.38
C HIS A 63 2.60 8.57 8.51
N GLY A 64 1.84 8.93 7.47
CA GLY A 64 1.23 7.92 6.62
C GLY A 64 0.52 8.47 5.40
N PHE A 65 0.15 7.56 4.51
CA PHE A 65 -0.58 7.86 3.29
C PHE A 65 -1.75 6.89 3.15
N TRP A 66 -2.90 7.22 3.71
CA TRP A 66 -3.91 6.22 4.02
C TRP A 66 -5.06 6.24 3.02
N PRO A 67 -5.32 5.12 2.31
CA PRO A 67 -6.59 4.91 1.62
C PRO A 67 -7.75 5.12 2.59
N SER A 68 -8.71 5.95 2.22
CA SER A 68 -9.79 6.43 3.10
C SER A 68 -11.10 6.59 2.34
N ASN A 69 -12.21 6.41 3.05
CA ASN A 69 -13.56 6.65 2.55
C ASN A 69 -14.13 7.96 3.09
N ASN A 70 -15.12 8.51 2.42
CA ASN A 70 -15.76 9.79 2.76
C ASN A 70 -16.46 9.81 4.15
N GLY A 71 -16.57 8.68 4.84
CA GLY A 71 -17.11 8.55 6.21
C GLY A 71 -16.05 8.42 7.32
N ASN A 72 -14.81 8.82 7.08
CA ASN A 72 -13.66 8.64 7.98
C ASN A 72 -13.30 7.17 8.29
N SER A 73 -13.87 6.21 7.56
CA SER A 73 -13.42 4.82 7.62
C SER A 73 -12.23 4.63 6.69
N GLN A 74 -11.23 3.90 7.17
CA GLN A 74 -10.06 3.53 6.41
C GLN A 74 -10.09 2.02 6.24
N PRO A 75 -10.06 1.47 5.00
CA PRO A 75 -9.72 0.06 4.85
C PRO A 75 -8.34 -0.16 5.47
N ARG A 76 -8.22 -1.26 6.21
CA ARG A 76 -7.00 -1.64 6.91
C ARG A 76 -6.76 -3.13 6.73
N ASP A 77 -5.49 -3.54 6.76
CA ASP A 77 -5.10 -4.95 6.74
C ASP A 77 -5.73 -5.72 5.56
N CYS A 78 -5.48 -5.21 4.35
CA CYS A 78 -6.10 -5.70 3.11
C CYS A 78 -5.39 -6.90 2.49
N ASP A 79 -4.23 -7.27 3.05
CA ASP A 79 -3.54 -8.53 2.80
C ASP A 79 -3.43 -9.31 4.12
N LYS A 80 -4.56 -9.85 4.60
CA LYS A 80 -4.73 -10.46 5.93
C LYS A 80 -3.70 -11.53 6.33
N ASP A 81 -3.08 -12.15 5.33
CA ASP A 81 -2.10 -13.21 5.53
C ASP A 81 -0.65 -12.72 5.34
N GLU A 82 -0.45 -11.45 4.94
CA GLU A 82 0.83 -10.83 4.55
C GLU A 82 1.61 -11.62 3.48
N LYS A 83 0.92 -12.52 2.78
CA LYS A 83 1.53 -13.44 1.80
C LYS A 83 1.57 -12.84 0.40
N LYS A 84 0.62 -11.97 0.07
CA LYS A 84 0.43 -11.51 -1.31
C LYS A 84 1.25 -10.26 -1.60
N TYR A 85 1.35 -9.38 -0.60
CA TYR A 85 2.00 -8.09 -0.69
C TYR A 85 2.83 -7.83 0.59
N PRO A 86 3.82 -8.68 0.90
CA PRO A 86 4.71 -8.44 2.04
C PRO A 86 5.47 -7.11 1.86
N PHE A 87 5.96 -6.57 2.98
CA PHE A 87 6.91 -5.46 2.90
C PHE A 87 8.22 -5.95 2.24
N ASP A 88 8.66 -5.33 1.15
CA ASP A 88 9.86 -5.74 0.41
C ASP A 88 10.81 -4.56 0.22
N PHE A 89 11.86 -4.57 1.05
CA PHE A 89 12.95 -3.59 1.02
C PHE A 89 13.59 -3.41 -0.36
N ASN A 90 13.55 -4.42 -1.24
CA ASN A 90 14.17 -4.33 -2.56
C ASN A 90 13.31 -3.52 -3.55
N THR A 91 12.01 -3.38 -3.28
CA THR A 91 11.11 -2.60 -4.13
C THR A 91 11.18 -1.10 -3.83
N VAL A 92 11.64 -0.73 -2.64
CA VAL A 92 11.77 0.66 -2.21
C VAL A 92 13.18 1.15 -2.54
N THR A 93 13.32 2.20 -3.35
CA THR A 93 14.64 2.72 -3.73
C THR A 93 15.43 3.22 -2.51
N LYS A 94 16.77 3.22 -2.60
CA LYS A 94 17.65 3.78 -1.55
C LYS A 94 17.27 5.21 -1.16
N ASP A 95 16.83 6.01 -2.12
CA ASP A 95 16.42 7.39 -1.88
C ASP A 95 15.14 7.46 -1.03
N VAL A 96 14.16 6.60 -1.32
CA VAL A 96 12.95 6.48 -0.49
C VAL A 96 13.33 5.94 0.89
N ILE A 97 14.12 4.86 0.96
CA ILE A 97 14.60 4.26 2.22
C ILE A 97 15.32 5.28 3.11
N SER A 98 16.19 6.12 2.53
CA SER A 98 16.92 7.14 3.29
C SER A 98 16.03 8.19 3.93
N ARG A 99 14.79 8.32 3.48
CA ARG A 99 13.77 9.27 3.98
C ARG A 99 12.75 8.59 4.91
N ILE A 100 12.81 7.26 5.05
CA ILE A 100 11.99 6.45 5.93
C ILE A 100 12.88 5.80 7.01
N ASP A 101 13.20 6.59 8.04
CA ASP A 101 14.17 6.30 9.11
C ASP A 101 13.86 5.09 10.01
N ASN A 102 12.59 4.68 10.09
CA ASN A 102 12.13 3.55 10.92
C ASN A 102 11.46 2.45 10.08
N LEU A 103 12.24 1.48 9.65
CA LEU A 103 11.77 0.39 8.80
C LEU A 103 10.64 -0.46 9.40
N GLY A 104 10.62 -0.64 10.72
CA GLY A 104 9.54 -1.35 11.40
C GLY A 104 8.22 -0.59 11.29
N PHE A 105 8.25 0.70 11.62
CA PHE A 105 7.09 1.58 11.46
C PHE A 105 6.59 1.61 10.02
N TRP A 106 7.49 1.74 9.03
CA TRP A 106 7.09 1.83 7.64
C TRP A 106 6.61 0.50 7.05
N GLY A 107 7.12 -0.63 7.55
CA GLY A 107 6.56 -1.95 7.30
C GLY A 107 5.13 -2.07 7.80
N GLU A 108 4.86 -1.62 9.03
CA GLU A 108 3.50 -1.58 9.60
C GLU A 108 2.58 -0.65 8.79
N GLN A 109 3.05 0.53 8.38
CA GLN A 109 2.27 1.44 7.53
C GLN A 109 1.90 0.80 6.19
N TRP A 110 2.81 0.02 5.59
CA TRP A 110 2.51 -0.72 4.37
C TRP A 110 1.46 -1.79 4.61
N ILE A 111 1.67 -2.67 5.60
CA ILE A 111 0.78 -3.80 5.90
C ILE A 111 -0.62 -3.29 6.22
N LEU A 112 -0.71 -2.30 7.12
CA LEU A 112 -1.99 -1.78 7.60
C LEU A 112 -2.71 -0.92 6.58
N HIS A 113 -2.02 -0.15 5.75
CA HIS A 113 -2.65 0.86 4.89
C HIS A 113 -2.29 0.72 3.41
N GLY A 114 -1.01 0.55 3.10
CA GLY A 114 -0.53 0.47 1.71
C GLY A 114 -1.11 -0.71 0.92
N THR A 115 -1.26 -1.88 1.55
CA THR A 115 -1.85 -3.08 0.94
C THR A 115 -3.28 -2.85 0.43
N CYS A 116 -4.01 -1.88 0.99
CA CYS A 116 -5.36 -1.52 0.56
C CYS A 116 -5.40 -0.72 -0.74
N SER A 117 -4.24 -0.28 -1.25
CA SER A 117 -4.11 0.52 -2.47
C SER A 117 -3.43 -0.20 -3.64
N VAL A 118 -3.10 -1.49 -3.50
CA VAL A 118 -2.36 -2.30 -4.49
C VAL A 118 -3.05 -2.44 -5.85
N SER A 119 -4.34 -2.15 -5.94
CA SER A 119 -5.07 -2.03 -7.20
C SER A 119 -4.67 -0.78 -8.02
N MET A 120 -4.01 0.20 -7.39
CA MET A 120 -3.62 1.48 -7.99
C MET A 120 -2.13 1.81 -7.82
N LEU A 121 -1.53 1.47 -6.67
CA LEU A 121 -0.15 1.77 -6.32
C LEU A 121 0.52 0.52 -5.75
N ASP A 122 1.59 0.05 -6.38
CA ASP A 122 2.49 -0.90 -5.74
C ASP A 122 3.25 -0.26 -4.57
N GLN A 123 4.06 -1.05 -3.84
CA GLN A 123 4.80 -0.57 -2.67
C GLN A 123 5.71 0.61 -2.98
N PHE A 124 6.44 0.54 -4.09
CA PHE A 124 7.32 1.62 -4.51
C PHE A 124 6.53 2.90 -4.81
N GLN A 125 5.45 2.77 -5.57
CA GLN A 125 4.58 3.88 -5.94
C GLN A 125 3.88 4.50 -4.73
N TYR A 126 3.45 3.68 -3.76
CA TYR A 126 2.82 4.13 -2.51
C TYR A 126 3.74 5.08 -1.74
N PHE A 127 4.96 4.65 -1.44
CA PHE A 127 5.91 5.47 -0.70
C PHE A 127 6.42 6.66 -1.50
N SER A 128 6.69 6.47 -2.79
CA SER A 128 7.14 7.55 -3.67
C SER A 128 6.09 8.64 -3.78
N LYS A 129 4.80 8.28 -3.87
CA LYS A 129 3.70 9.24 -3.95
C LYS A 129 3.54 10.01 -2.64
N ALA A 130 3.61 9.32 -1.50
CA ALA A 130 3.55 9.95 -0.19
C ALA A 130 4.66 10.99 -0.01
N LEU A 131 5.91 10.63 -0.34
CA LEU A 131 7.06 11.53 -0.28
C LEU A 131 6.95 12.70 -1.28
N GLN A 132 6.47 12.44 -2.50
CA GLN A 132 6.28 13.49 -3.52
C GLN A 132 5.33 14.59 -3.05
N ILE A 133 4.28 14.24 -2.29
CA ILE A 133 3.31 15.24 -1.81
C ILE A 133 3.83 15.93 -0.54
N TYR A 134 4.62 15.21 0.27
CA TYR A 134 5.15 15.72 1.53
C TYR A 134 6.32 16.71 1.37
N ILE A 135 7.18 16.51 0.37
CA ILE A 135 8.39 17.32 0.11
C ILE A 135 8.05 18.46 -0.84
#